data_AF-A0A0M3D998-F1
#
_entry.id   AF-A0A0M3D998-F1
#
_cell.length_a   1.000
_cell.length_b   1.000
_cell.length_c   1.000
_cell.angle_alpha   90.00
_cell.angle_beta   90.00
_cell.angle_gamma   90.00
#
_symmetry.space_group_name_H-M   'P 1'
#
loop_
_entity.id
_entity.type
_entity.pdbx_description
1 polymer ?
#
loop_
_entity_poly.entity_id
_entity_poly.type
_entity_poly.pdbx_seq_one_letter_code
_entity_poly.pdbx_strand_id
1 'polypeptide(L)'
;MANGEVPAETTPPLPDPVGGWEASVDGATFLSFSPDGTVTGSDGCNDLSGRWSQDSAGRIELETLLPQTENACDGIDAWLGRGRSADIIDGYMYVNGAAGSPIGGLQPGRQSRD
;
A
#
# COMPACT_ATOMS: atom_id res chain seq x y z
N MET A 1 -33.75 -0.49 38.85
CA MET A 1 -33.21 -1.48 37.90
C MET A 1 -32.64 -0.66 36.76
N ALA A 2 -31.32 -0.55 36.64
CA ALA A 2 -30.69 0.21 35.56
C ALA A 2 -30.56 -0.70 34.35
N ASN A 3 -31.13 -0.29 33.22
CA ASN A 3 -30.95 -0.98 31.94
C ASN A 3 -29.52 -0.71 31.47
N GLY A 4 -28.68 -1.76 31.48
CA GLY A 4 -27.35 -1.72 30.90
C GLY A 4 -27.44 -1.82 29.39
N GLU A 5 -27.53 -0.67 28.73
CA GLU A 5 -27.31 -0.56 27.30
C GLU A 5 -25.80 -0.73 27.07
N VAL A 6 -25.39 -1.87 26.52
CA VAL A 6 -24.03 -2.05 26.00
C VAL A 6 -23.84 -1.04 24.87
N PRO A 7 -22.83 -0.14 24.91
CA PRO A 7 -22.53 0.71 23.78
C PRO A 7 -22.27 -0.17 22.57
N ALA A 8 -22.93 0.10 21.45
CA ALA A 8 -22.64 -0.57 20.20
C ALA A 8 -21.13 -0.43 19.93
N GLU A 9 -20.43 -1.55 19.82
CA GLU A 9 -19.04 -1.58 19.41
C GLU A 9 -18.98 -1.03 17.97
N THR A 10 -18.68 0.26 17.85
CA THR A 10 -18.37 0.88 16.57
C THR A 10 -17.21 0.11 15.96
N THR A 11 -17.46 -0.64 14.89
CA THR A 11 -16.39 -1.22 14.07
C THR A 11 -15.36 -0.13 13.80
N PRO A 12 -14.08 -0.35 14.10
CA PRO A 12 -13.05 0.65 13.82
C PRO A 12 -13.10 1.04 12.34
N PRO A 13 -12.84 2.31 11.99
CA PRO A 13 -12.81 2.72 10.60
C PRO A 13 -11.77 1.90 9.84
N LEU A 14 -12.06 1.60 8.57
CA LEU A 14 -11.09 0.96 7.68
C LEU A 14 -9.86 1.85 7.52
N PRO A 15 -8.67 1.28 7.31
CA PRO A 15 -7.48 2.06 7.05
C PRO A 15 -7.61 2.82 5.73
N ASP A 16 -7.12 4.05 5.67
CA ASP A 16 -7.09 4.86 4.44
C ASP A 16 -5.74 4.69 3.73
N PRO A 17 -5.68 4.14 2.51
CA PRO A 17 -4.44 4.03 1.75
C PRO A 17 -4.00 5.33 1.07
N VAL A 18 -4.88 6.35 0.93
CA VAL A 18 -4.60 7.55 0.14
C VAL A 18 -3.38 8.31 0.68
N GLY A 19 -2.50 8.69 -0.24
CA GLY A 19 -1.23 9.35 0.08
C GLY A 19 0.00 8.52 -0.30
N GLY A 20 1.17 8.99 0.15
CA GLY A 20 2.46 8.36 -0.14
C GLY A 20 2.86 7.33 0.91
N TRP A 21 3.53 6.27 0.45
CA TRP A 21 4.10 5.20 1.25
C TRP A 21 5.49 4.86 0.71
N GLU A 22 6.51 4.82 1.56
CA GLU A 22 7.91 4.64 1.13
C GLU A 22 8.63 3.56 1.92
N ALA A 23 9.62 2.89 1.31
CA ALA A 23 10.50 1.98 2.02
C ALA A 23 11.43 2.76 2.95
N SER A 24 11.64 2.26 4.16
CA SER A 24 12.44 2.97 5.18
C SER A 24 13.91 3.15 4.86
N VAL A 25 14.46 2.40 3.90
CA VAL A 25 15.89 2.32 3.63
C VAL A 25 16.39 3.30 2.58
N ASP A 26 15.60 3.62 1.55
CA ASP A 26 16.07 4.40 0.40
C ASP A 26 15.10 5.46 -0.12
N GLY A 27 13.81 5.43 0.23
CA GLY A 27 12.77 6.31 -0.32
C GLY A 27 12.57 6.18 -1.84
N ALA A 28 13.38 5.36 -2.51
CA ALA A 28 13.32 5.10 -3.95
C ALA A 28 12.25 4.06 -4.26
N THR A 29 12.00 3.15 -3.32
CA THR A 29 10.85 2.24 -3.38
C THR A 29 9.64 2.89 -2.72
N PHE A 30 8.59 3.20 -3.50
CA PHE A 30 7.39 3.88 -2.98
C PHE A 30 6.11 3.55 -3.76
N LEU A 31 4.96 3.76 -3.13
CA LEU A 31 3.64 3.82 -3.75
C LEU A 31 2.94 5.14 -3.37
N SER A 32 2.13 5.67 -4.26
CA SER A 32 1.26 6.83 -4.05
C SER A 32 -0.14 6.48 -4.51
N PHE A 33 -1.10 6.54 -3.57
CA PHE A 33 -2.50 6.20 -3.82
C PHE A 33 -3.32 7.47 -3.94
N SER A 34 -4.01 7.61 -5.07
CA SER A 34 -4.95 8.70 -5.33
C SER A 34 -6.38 8.29 -4.99
N PRO A 35 -7.23 9.22 -4.51
CA PRO A 35 -8.64 8.92 -4.17
C PRO A 35 -9.50 8.53 -5.39
N ASP A 36 -9.00 8.73 -6.61
CA ASP A 36 -9.65 8.34 -7.85
C ASP A 36 -9.44 6.85 -8.21
N GLY A 37 -8.78 6.08 -7.33
CA GLY A 37 -8.46 4.67 -7.52
C GLY A 37 -7.19 4.42 -8.34
N THR A 38 -6.39 5.44 -8.62
CA THR A 38 -5.07 5.30 -9.28
C THR A 38 -3.97 5.06 -8.25
N VAL A 39 -3.02 4.19 -8.58
CA VAL A 39 -1.77 4.01 -7.81
C VAL A 39 -0.57 4.18 -8.74
N THR A 40 0.41 4.95 -8.29
CA THR A 40 1.72 5.09 -8.95
C THR A 40 2.83 4.74 -7.97
N GLY A 41 4.04 4.52 -8.47
CA GLY A 41 5.15 4.19 -7.58
C GLY A 41 6.46 3.98 -8.31
N SER A 42 7.44 3.51 -7.57
CA SER A 42 8.71 3.00 -8.09
C SER A 42 9.13 1.81 -7.24
N ASP A 43 9.66 0.77 -7.88
CA ASP A 43 10.30 -0.37 -7.19
C ASP A 43 11.80 -0.12 -6.91
N GLY A 44 12.26 1.13 -7.04
CA GLY A 44 13.66 1.53 -6.95
C GLY A 44 14.43 1.44 -8.27
N CYS A 45 13.84 0.82 -9.30
CA CYS A 45 14.44 0.65 -10.64
C CYS A 45 13.52 1.12 -11.77
N ASN A 46 12.22 0.81 -11.64
CA ASN A 46 11.20 0.99 -12.64
C ASN A 46 10.03 1.77 -12.03
N ASP A 47 9.49 2.71 -12.81
CA ASP A 47 8.23 3.35 -12.48
C ASP A 47 7.09 2.33 -12.59
N LEU A 48 6.17 2.39 -11.62
CA LEU A 48 4.98 1.54 -11.53
C LEU A 48 3.73 2.40 -11.71
N SER A 49 2.75 1.85 -12.42
CA SER A 49 1.40 2.42 -12.45
C SER A 49 0.34 1.33 -12.46
N GLY A 50 -0.82 1.63 -11.90
CA GLY A 50 -1.94 0.70 -11.83
C GLY A 50 -3.18 1.32 -11.21
N ARG A 51 -4.10 0.45 -10.81
CA ARG A 51 -5.34 0.81 -10.14
C ARG A 51 -5.42 0.10 -8.81
N TRP A 52 -6.17 0.67 -7.88
CA TRP A 52 -6.43 0.05 -6.60
C TRP A 52 -7.92 0.12 -6.24
N SER A 53 -8.34 -0.82 -5.41
CA SER A 53 -9.63 -0.79 -4.74
C SER A 53 -9.48 -1.30 -3.30
N GLN A 54 -10.45 -1.04 -2.44
CA GLN A 54 -10.47 -1.55 -1.08
C GLN A 54 -11.73 -2.37 -0.84
N ASP A 55 -11.56 -3.57 -0.28
CA ASP A 55 -12.69 -4.44 0.07
C ASP A 55 -13.36 -4.01 1.39
N SER A 56 -14.47 -4.67 1.75
CA SER A 56 -15.20 -4.35 2.99
C SER A 56 -14.47 -4.74 4.27
N ALA A 57 -13.35 -5.48 4.19
CA ALA A 57 -12.49 -5.82 5.31
C ALA A 57 -11.29 -4.87 5.44
N GLY A 58 -11.12 -3.92 4.50
CA GLY A 58 -10.03 -2.96 4.50
C GLY A 58 -8.77 -3.40 3.74
N ARG A 59 -8.79 -4.59 3.11
CA ARG A 59 -7.69 -5.05 2.25
C ARG A 59 -7.68 -4.21 0.99
N ILE A 60 -6.49 -3.73 0.62
CA ILE A 60 -6.26 -2.95 -0.60
C ILE A 60 -5.89 -3.93 -1.70
N GLU A 61 -6.72 -4.05 -2.73
CA GLU A 61 -6.42 -4.83 -3.92
C GLU A 61 -5.65 -3.95 -4.91
N LEU A 62 -4.50 -4.45 -5.36
CA LEU A 62 -3.68 -3.81 -6.37
C LEU A 62 -3.96 -4.51 -7.70
N GLU A 63 -4.61 -3.82 -8.63
CA GLU A 63 -4.56 -4.26 -10.02
C GLU A 63 -3.10 -4.30 -10.47
N THR A 64 -2.79 -5.20 -11.40
CA THR A 64 -1.40 -5.49 -11.83
C THR A 64 -0.60 -4.19 -11.99
N LEU A 65 0.41 -4.01 -11.13
CA LEU A 65 1.35 -2.90 -11.23
C LEU A 65 2.22 -3.13 -12.46
N LEU A 66 2.06 -2.28 -13.47
CA LEU A 66 2.77 -2.41 -14.73
C LEU A 66 4.09 -1.62 -14.65
N PRO A 67 5.26 -2.28 -14.75
CA PRO A 67 6.52 -1.55 -14.90
C PRO A 67 6.49 -0.79 -16.22
N GLN A 68 6.74 0.52 -16.17
CA GLN A 68 6.71 1.39 -17.35
C GLN A 68 8.03 1.33 -18.14
N THR A 69 9.09 0.80 -17.54
CA THR A 69 10.39 0.59 -18.16
C THR A 69 10.98 -0.68 -17.55
N GLU A 70 11.68 -1.50 -18.33
CA GLU A 70 12.44 -2.65 -17.83
C GLU A 70 13.92 -2.29 -17.89
N ASN A 71 14.41 -1.57 -16.88
CA ASN A 71 15.82 -1.23 -16.79
C ASN A 71 16.61 -2.41 -16.21
N ALA A 72 17.83 -2.63 -16.71
CA ALA A 72 18.76 -3.57 -16.11
C ALA A 72 19.37 -2.94 -14.84
N CYS A 73 18.68 -3.06 -13.71
CA CYS A 73 19.19 -2.59 -12.42
C CYS A 73 19.92 -3.72 -11.71
N ASP A 74 21.25 -3.68 -11.74
CA ASP A 74 22.08 -4.63 -11.01
C ASP A 74 21.99 -4.37 -9.50
N GLY A 75 21.67 -5.40 -8.72
CA GLY A 75 21.62 -5.31 -7.25
C GLY A 75 20.36 -4.67 -6.66
N ILE A 76 19.39 -4.21 -7.46
CA ILE A 76 18.08 -3.74 -6.98
C ILE A 76 17.07 -4.90 -7.05
N ASP A 77 16.41 -5.24 -5.94
CA ASP A 77 15.27 -6.14 -5.97
C ASP A 77 13.99 -5.37 -6.30
N ALA A 78 13.52 -5.49 -7.55
CA ALA A 78 12.26 -4.93 -8.06
C ALA A 78 11.02 -5.65 -7.47
N TRP A 79 10.97 -5.81 -6.15
CA TRP A 79 9.97 -6.63 -5.47
C TRP A 79 8.57 -6.00 -5.51
N LEU A 80 8.49 -4.67 -5.50
CA LEU A 80 7.22 -3.95 -5.40
C LEU A 80 6.32 -4.19 -6.62
N GLY A 81 6.90 -4.37 -7.81
CA GLY A 81 6.14 -4.74 -9.02
C GLY A 81 5.44 -6.11 -8.93
N ARG A 82 5.77 -6.94 -7.94
CA ARG A 82 5.10 -8.23 -7.68
C ARG A 82 3.90 -8.11 -6.74
N GLY A 83 3.63 -6.93 -6.20
CA GLY A 83 2.52 -6.65 -5.29
C GLY A 83 1.16 -6.92 -5.94
N ARG A 84 0.25 -7.52 -5.17
CA ARG A 84 -1.14 -7.86 -5.58
C ARG A 84 -2.18 -7.34 -4.60
N SER A 85 -1.82 -7.19 -3.34
CA SER A 85 -2.65 -6.51 -2.36
C SER A 85 -1.77 -5.86 -1.31
N ALA A 86 -2.38 -5.07 -0.42
CA ALA A 86 -1.72 -4.53 0.74
C ALA A 86 -2.66 -4.52 1.95
N ASP A 87 -2.06 -4.62 3.13
CA ASP A 87 -2.72 -4.48 4.42
C ASP A 87 -2.07 -3.32 5.18
N ILE A 88 -2.86 -2.46 5.81
CA ILE A 88 -2.35 -1.41 6.70
C ILE A 88 -2.57 -1.86 8.14
N ILE A 89 -1.47 -2.05 8.87
CA ILE A 89 -1.46 -2.54 10.25
C ILE A 89 -0.54 -1.63 11.05
N ASP A 90 -1.06 -1.07 12.16
CA ASP A 90 -0.31 -0.17 13.06
C ASP A 90 0.38 1.00 12.33
N GLY A 91 -0.23 1.50 11.25
CA GLY A 91 0.28 2.63 10.46
C GLY A 91 1.35 2.26 9.43
N TYR A 92 1.65 0.98 9.23
CA TYR A 92 2.54 0.49 8.18
C TYR A 92 1.76 -0.26 7.10
N MET A 93 2.17 -0.07 5.85
CA MET A 93 1.62 -0.81 4.71
C MET A 93 2.47 -2.04 4.44
N TYR A 94 1.85 -3.22 4.45
CA TYR A 94 2.45 -4.50 4.10
C TYR A 94 1.95 -4.90 2.72
N VAL A 95 2.84 -4.89 1.73
CA VAL A 95 2.51 -5.28 0.37
C VAL A 95 2.65 -6.79 0.24
N ASN A 96 1.62 -7.44 -0.27
CA ASN A 96 1.52 -8.89 -0.42
C ASN A 96 1.70 -9.30 -1.88
N GLY A 97 2.42 -10.39 -2.10
CA GLY A 97 2.60 -10.98 -3.43
C GLY A 97 1.42 -11.88 -3.86
N ALA A 98 1.57 -12.57 -4.99
CA ALA A 98 0.54 -13.46 -5.54
C ALA A 98 0.13 -14.63 -4.61
N ALA A 99 0.99 -15.03 -3.68
CA ALA A 99 0.67 -16.04 -2.66
C ALA A 99 -0.14 -15.48 -1.46
N GLY A 100 -0.44 -14.17 -1.46
CA GLY A 100 -1.11 -13.49 -0.34
C GLY A 100 -0.22 -13.23 0.88
N SER A 101 1.07 -13.62 0.82
CA SER A 101 2.04 -13.36 1.89
C SER A 101 2.76 -12.01 1.68
N PRO A 102 3.14 -11.31 2.77
CA PRO A 102 3.91 -10.07 2.68
C PRO A 102 5.25 -10.29 1.97
N ILE A 103 5.58 -9.39 1.05
CA ILE A 103 6.85 -9.34 0.30
C ILE A 103 7.68 -8.09 0.60
N GLY A 104 7.08 -7.11 1.29
CA GLY A 104 7.76 -5.90 1.74
C GLY A 104 6.85 -4.99 2.54
N GLY A 105 7.44 -4.00 3.21
CA GLY A 105 6.75 -3.03 4.05
C GLY A 105 7.11 -1.61 3.65
N LEU A 106 6.12 -0.72 3.71
CA LEU A 106 6.26 0.71 3.47
C LEU A 106 5.76 1.45 4.71
N GLN A 107 6.48 2.50 5.10
CA GLN A 107 6.01 3.45 6.12
C GLN A 107 5.24 4.58 5.43
N PRO A 108 4.45 5.38 6.17
CA PRO A 108 3.87 6.60 5.62
C PRO A 108 4.99 7.46 5.05
N GLY A 109 4.83 7.86 3.79
CA GLY A 109 5.77 8.74 3.13
C GLY A 109 5.95 10.00 3.96
N ARG A 110 7.19 10.47 4.10
CA ARG A 110 7.42 11.84 4.55
C ARG A 110 6.84 12.76 3.49
N GLN A 111 5.57 13.11 3.69
CA GLN A 111 4.81 14.06 2.89
C GLN A 111 5.74 15.16 2.38
N SER A 112 5.71 15.46 1.08
CA SER A 112 6.07 16.82 0.68
C SER A 112 5.20 17.72 1.52
N ARG A 113 5.84 18.46 2.41
CA ARG A 113 5.20 19.61 3.02
C ARG A 113 4.87 20.53 1.85
N ASP A 114 3.59 20.88 1.78
CA ASP A 114 2.99 21.93 0.94
C ASP A 114 2.56 21.52 -0.49
#